data_AF-A0A1U9X6X3-F1
#
_entry.id   AF-A0A1U9X6X3-F1
#
_cell.length_a   1.000
_cell.length_b   1.000
_cell.length_c   1.000
_cell.angle_alpha   90.00
_cell.angle_beta   90.00
_cell.angle_gamma   90.00
#
_symmetry.space_group_name_H-M   'P 1'
#
loop_
_entity.id
_entity.type
_entity.pdbx_description
1 polymer ?
#
loop_
_entity_poly.entity_id
_entity_poly.type
_entity_poly.pdbx_seq_one_letter_code
_entity_poly.pdbx_strand_id
1 'polypeptide(L)'
;HKGAVAIRQPYIRVVGLEDTNEASSRGPANFTPDEEEEFKKFAGGQDVYSNICTKIAPSIFGHEDVKKAVACLLFGGSRKSLPDGVKL
;
A
#
# COMPACT_ATOMS: atom_id res chain seq x y z
N HIS A 1 -30.36 4.74 54.30
CA HIS A 1 -29.12 4.21 53.70
C HIS A 1 -29.29 3.99 52.20
N LYS A 2 -28.84 4.92 51.35
CA LYS A 2 -28.61 4.67 49.92
C LYS A 2 -27.37 5.45 49.51
N GLY A 3 -26.20 4.85 49.76
CA GLY A 3 -24.92 5.36 49.25
C GLY A 3 -24.89 5.18 47.73
N ALA A 4 -24.62 6.26 47.01
CA ALA A 4 -24.49 6.23 45.56
C ALA A 4 -23.45 5.19 45.14
N VAL A 5 -23.84 4.28 44.25
CA VAL A 5 -22.93 3.29 43.66
C VAL A 5 -21.94 4.07 42.80
N ALA A 6 -20.68 4.14 43.24
CA ALA A 6 -19.60 4.78 42.48
C ALA A 6 -19.29 3.94 41.23
N ILE A 7 -19.78 4.38 40.07
CA ILE A 7 -19.50 3.74 38.78
C ILE A 7 -18.05 4.08 38.38
N ARG A 8 -17.19 3.07 38.25
CA ARG A 8 -15.82 3.25 37.73
C ARG A 8 -15.85 3.08 36.21
N GLN A 9 -15.44 4.11 35.47
CA GLN A 9 -15.29 4.03 34.02
C GLN A 9 -13.99 3.28 33.71
N PRO A 10 -14.05 2.11 33.03
CA PRO A 10 -12.83 1.43 32.61
C PRO A 10 -12.15 2.26 31.51
N TYR A 11 -10.83 2.32 31.57
CA TYR A 11 -10.01 2.86 30.48
C TYR A 11 -8.80 1.96 30.25
N ILE A 12 -8.27 1.99 29.04
CA ILE A 12 -7.04 1.31 28.67
C ILE A 12 -5.98 2.39 28.49
N ARG A 13 -4.89 2.28 29.25
CA ARG A 13 -3.70 3.10 29.04
C ARG A 13 -2.86 2.46 27.94
N VAL A 14 -2.84 3.09 26.77
CA VAL A 14 -1.97 2.68 25.67
C VAL A 14 -0.54 3.08 26.01
N VAL A 15 0.38 2.11 26.01
CA VAL A 15 1.83 2.34 26.25
C VAL A 15 2.58 2.48 24.93
N GLY A 16 2.10 1.82 23.87
CA GLY A 16 2.58 1.93 22.51
C GLY A 16 1.47 1.49 21.55
N LEU A 17 1.50 2.04 20.34
CA LEU A 17 0.59 1.69 19.25
C LEU A 17 1.47 1.34 18.05
N GLU A 18 1.29 0.14 17.53
CA GLU A 18 1.90 -0.30 16.29
C GLU A 18 0.78 -0.46 15.26
N ASP A 19 0.83 0.33 14.20
CA ASP A 19 -0.13 0.19 13.11
C ASP A 19 0.21 -1.08 12.34
N THR A 20 -0.60 -2.13 12.50
CA THR A 20 -0.54 -3.34 11.66
C THR A 20 -1.11 -3.11 10.26
N ASN A 21 -1.55 -1.88 9.97
CA ASN A 21 -2.20 -1.55 8.72
C ASN A 21 -1.17 -1.30 7.62
N GLU A 22 -0.74 -2.40 6.99
CA GLU A 22 -0.01 -2.43 5.71
C GLU A 22 -0.73 -1.66 4.58
N ALA A 23 -2.02 -1.33 4.73
CA ALA A 23 -2.81 -0.58 3.75
C ALA A 23 -2.81 0.94 3.96
N SER A 24 -2.11 1.47 4.98
CA SER A 24 -1.82 2.91 5.09
C SER A 24 -0.69 3.30 4.14
N SER A 25 -0.93 3.17 2.83
CA SER A 25 0.01 3.45 1.71
C SER A 25 0.39 4.94 1.55
N ARG A 26 0.32 5.73 2.62
CA ARG A 26 0.63 7.16 2.63
C ARG A 26 1.93 7.49 3.35
N GLY A 27 2.58 6.51 3.98
CA GLY A 27 3.92 6.64 4.55
C GLY A 27 5.01 6.26 3.54
N PRO A 28 6.25 6.74 3.72
CA PRO A 28 7.39 6.20 2.98
C PRO A 28 7.49 4.69 3.27
N ALA A 29 7.59 3.89 2.22
CA ALA A 29 7.85 2.47 2.37
C ALA A 29 9.28 2.30 2.91
N ASN A 30 9.42 1.67 4.07
CA ASN A 30 10.71 1.38 4.67
C ASN A 30 11.16 0.01 4.18
N PHE A 31 12.04 -0.01 3.18
CA PHE A 31 12.65 -1.24 2.67
C PHE A 31 14.06 -1.42 3.23
N THR A 32 14.44 -2.67 3.44
CA THR A 32 15.81 -3.06 3.76
C THR A 32 16.70 -2.98 2.50
N PRO A 33 18.04 -2.85 2.66
CA PRO A 33 18.95 -2.83 1.52
C PRO A 33 18.85 -4.08 0.63
N ASP A 34 18.60 -5.24 1.23
CA ASP A 34 18.47 -6.52 0.51
C ASP A 34 17.19 -6.52 -0.35
N GLU A 35 16.06 -6.03 0.18
CA GLU A 35 14.82 -5.86 -0.58
C GLU A 35 14.99 -4.90 -1.75
N GLU A 36 15.69 -3.77 -1.56
CA GLU A 36 15.98 -2.86 -2.68
C GLU A 36 16.83 -3.50 -3.78
N GLU A 37 17.78 -4.35 -3.40
CA GLU A 37 18.60 -5.10 -4.36
C GLU A 37 17.74 -6.08 -5.17
N GLU A 38 16.82 -6.79 -4.51
CA GLU A 38 15.86 -7.67 -5.17
C GLU A 38 14.94 -6.92 -6.13
N PHE A 39 14.43 -5.74 -5.74
CA PHE A 39 13.60 -4.91 -6.63
C PHE A 39 14.37 -4.46 -7.88
N LYS A 40 15.65 -4.06 -7.72
CA LYS A 40 16.51 -3.67 -8.85
C LYS A 40 16.81 -4.85 -9.77
N LYS A 41 17.11 -6.02 -9.21
CA LYS A 41 17.29 -7.27 -9.98
C LYS A 41 16.03 -7.62 -10.77
N PHE A 42 14.87 -7.54 -10.12
CA PHE A 42 13.58 -7.79 -10.77
C PHE A 42 13.33 -6.78 -11.90
N ALA A 43 13.55 -5.49 -11.66
CA ALA A 43 13.37 -4.43 -12.64
C ALA A 43 14.29 -4.54 -13.87
N GLY A 44 15.47 -5.16 -13.73
CA GLY A 44 16.40 -5.40 -14.83
C GLY A 44 16.05 -6.58 -15.75
N GLY A 45 15.00 -7.35 -15.44
CA GLY A 45 14.55 -8.48 -16.26
C GLY A 45 13.96 -8.05 -17.62
N GLN A 46 13.89 -8.99 -18.57
CA GLN A 46 13.35 -8.70 -19.91
C GLN A 46 11.80 -8.58 -19.94
N ASP A 47 11.11 -9.32 -19.06
CA ASP A 47 9.64 -9.47 -19.09
C ASP A 47 8.93 -8.96 -17.82
N VAL A 48 9.48 -7.93 -17.17
CA VAL A 48 8.98 -7.41 -15.88
C VAL A 48 7.50 -7.05 -15.96
N TYR A 49 7.08 -6.38 -17.03
CA TYR A 49 5.70 -5.96 -17.22
C TYR A 49 4.73 -7.15 -17.29
N SER A 50 5.07 -8.17 -18.08
CA SER A 50 4.27 -9.39 -18.19
C SER A 50 4.22 -10.15 -16.85
N ASN A 51 5.36 -10.22 -16.15
CA ASN A 51 5.47 -10.85 -14.84
C ASN A 51 4.57 -10.18 -13.79
N ILE A 52 4.51 -8.85 -13.77
CA ILE A 52 3.58 -8.10 -12.91
C ILE A 52 2.12 -8.40 -13.29
N CYS A 53 1.79 -8.33 -14.58
CA CYS A 53 0.40 -8.50 -15.04
C CYS A 53 -0.15 -9.91 -14.75
N THR A 54 0.66 -10.95 -14.91
CA THR A 54 0.27 -12.34 -14.64
C THR A 54 0.07 -12.63 -13.15
N LYS A 55 0.74 -11.88 -12.28
CA LYS A 55 0.55 -11.93 -10.81
C LYS A 55 -0.72 -11.21 -10.34
N ILE A 56 -1.37 -10.41 -11.18
CA ILE A 56 -2.64 -9.77 -10.85
C ILE A 56 -3.78 -10.77 -11.07
N ALA A 57 -4.54 -11.02 -10.00
CA ALA A 57 -5.65 -11.96 -9.98
C ALA A 57 -5.30 -13.31 -10.65
N PRO A 58 -4.31 -14.05 -10.11
CA PRO A 58 -3.80 -15.26 -10.74
C PRO A 58 -4.86 -16.38 -10.80
N SER A 59 -5.89 -16.30 -9.96
CA SER A 59 -7.04 -17.21 -9.96
C SER A 59 -8.05 -16.96 -11.11
N ILE A 60 -7.90 -15.87 -11.88
CA ILE A 60 -8.76 -15.55 -13.01
C ILE A 60 -8.02 -15.88 -14.31
N PHE A 61 -8.57 -16.76 -15.14
CA PHE A 61 -8.00 -17.11 -16.44
C PHE A 61 -8.32 -16.06 -17.52
N GLY A 62 -7.35 -15.77 -18.39
CA GLY A 62 -7.50 -14.83 -19.51
C GLY A 62 -7.59 -13.36 -19.09
N HIS A 63 -8.26 -12.55 -19.91
CA HIS A 63 -8.44 -11.09 -19.69
C HIS A 63 -7.12 -10.31 -19.57
N GLU A 64 -6.11 -10.66 -20.36
CA GLU A 64 -4.78 -10.07 -20.29
C GLU A 64 -4.79 -8.54 -20.35
N ASP A 65 -5.62 -7.95 -21.21
CA ASP A 65 -5.69 -6.49 -21.33
C ASP A 65 -6.34 -5.82 -20.12
N VAL A 66 -7.28 -6.50 -19.45
CA VAL A 66 -7.85 -6.01 -18.18
C VAL A 66 -6.80 -6.06 -17.08
N LYS A 67 -6.04 -7.16 -16.99
CA LYS A 67 -4.97 -7.29 -15.99
C LYS A 67 -3.85 -6.26 -16.21
N LYS A 68 -3.48 -6.00 -17.47
CA LYS A 68 -2.57 -4.91 -17.85
C LYS A 68 -3.10 -3.54 -17.42
N ALA A 69 -4.39 -3.26 -17.66
CA ALA A 69 -5.00 -2.01 -17.25
C ALA A 69 -5.01 -1.83 -15.71
N VAL A 70 -5.31 -2.90 -14.97
CA VAL A 70 -5.23 -2.90 -13.50
C VAL A 70 -3.80 -2.69 -13.02
N ALA A 71 -2.80 -3.31 -13.66
CA ALA A 71 -1.40 -3.05 -13.35
C ALA A 71 -1.07 -1.56 -13.48
N CYS A 72 -1.40 -0.94 -14.62
CA CYS A 72 -1.19 0.49 -14.84
C CYS A 72 -1.92 1.36 -13.81
N LEU A 73 -3.13 0.98 -13.41
CA LEU A 73 -3.90 1.70 -12.39
C LEU A 73 -3.24 1.66 -11.01
N LEU A 74 -2.67 0.52 -10.60
CA LEU A 74 -2.04 0.35 -9.29
C LEU A 74 -0.74 1.18 -9.14
N PHE A 75 0.08 1.22 -10.19
CA PHE A 75 1.27 2.08 -10.20
C PHE A 75 0.89 3.56 -10.36
N GLY A 76 -0.20 3.84 -11.07
CA GLY A 76 -0.69 5.19 -11.31
C GLY A 76 0.24 6.04 -12.17
N GLY A 77 -0.10 7.32 -12.26
CA GLY A 77 0.71 8.33 -12.94
C GLY A 77 1.60 9.12 -11.96
N SER A 78 2.47 9.95 -12.53
CA SER A 78 3.23 10.94 -11.74
C SER A 78 2.41 12.22 -11.59
N ARG A 79 2.35 12.75 -10.36
CA ARG A 79 1.79 14.08 -10.10
C ARG A 79 2.71 15.15 -10.69
N LYS A 80 2.18 16.09 -11.45
CA LYS A 80 2.93 17.20 -12.02
C LYS A 80 2.30 18.52 -11.59
N SER A 81 3.10 19.36 -10.93
CA SER A 81 2.71 20.74 -10.63
C SER A 81 3.31 21.63 -11.72
N LEU A 82 2.45 22.34 -12.45
CA LEU A 82 2.86 23.23 -13.52
C LEU A 82 3.23 24.61 -12.95
N PRO A 83 4.04 25.42 -13.67
CA PRO A 83 4.44 26.76 -13.22
C PRO A 83 3.26 27.72 -13.01
N ASP A 84 2.11 27.44 -13.62
CA ASP A 84 0.86 28.19 -13.52
C ASP A 84 -0.01 27.80 -12.30
N GLY A 85 0.44 26.82 -11.51
CA GLY A 85 -0.26 26.33 -10.33
C GLY A 85 -1.25 25.18 -10.58
N VAL A 86 -1.42 24.74 -11.83
CA VAL A 86 -2.26 23.58 -12.16
C VAL A 86 -1.57 22.29 -11.70
N LYS A 87 -2.35 21.34 -11.17
CA LYS A 87 -1.88 20.00 -10.76
C LYS A 87 -2.49 18.94 -11.67
N LEU A 88 -1.62 18.14 -12.30
CA LEU A 88 -1.95 16.95 -13.08
C LEU A 88 -1.57 15.69 -12.31
#